data_AF-A0A7D4ADH8-F1
#
_entry.id   AF-A0A7D4ADH8-F1
#
_cell.length_a   1.000
_cell.length_b   1.000
_cell.length_c   1.000
_cell.angle_alpha   90.00
_cell.angle_beta   90.00
_cell.angle_gamma   90.00
#
_symmetry.space_group_name_H-M   'P 1'
#
loop_
_entity.id
_entity.type
_entity.pdbx_description
1 polymer ?
#
loop_
_entity_poly.entity_id
_entity_poly.type
_entity_poly.pdbx_seq_one_letter_code
_entity_poly.pdbx_strand_id
1 'polypeptide(L)'
;MRYLLKLLFFLPLLAQAQTPAEANKQLFDRTIDELNFRTFETVYDKHFTRQKYPASLRTAAARRQFANFENNAELQKLFLNYNGVAERYKTHFGTGPLTQAEFEKQLNSVLRDRNFEFFIRGLPRDEKSALIRTEQRTIKQAVAQFNASGATAAKPAPQPEEPLAAAAPLTTNGPAPGDAEPAATATPEPEVRATARPALSEAEPTSAGPGWVGYFTLLLSLGSFGLLLYTVASLLPELRRLRRRVRDLEAEQAYYAAPDGGEAADEPTPPAGRGPGFFDRFRPQATGELPADSYDDQDDEHN
;
A
#
# COMPACT_ATOMS: atom_id res chain seq x y z
N MET A 1 -19.66 29.44 -24.05
CA MET A 1 -20.15 28.06 -23.94
C MET A 1 -19.29 27.00 -24.64
N ARG A 2 -18.89 27.16 -25.91
CA ARG A 2 -18.05 26.16 -26.63
C ARG A 2 -16.65 25.90 -26.04
N TYR A 3 -16.02 26.89 -25.41
CA TYR A 3 -14.69 26.74 -24.80
C TYR A 3 -14.73 26.14 -23.39
N LEU A 4 -15.83 26.36 -22.66
CA LEU A 4 -16.04 25.83 -21.31
C LEU A 4 -16.32 24.31 -21.34
N LEU A 5 -17.01 23.85 -22.40
CA LEU A 5 -17.22 22.43 -22.68
C LEU A 5 -15.92 21.69 -23.07
N LYS A 6 -14.99 22.38 -23.76
CA LYS A 6 -13.67 21.85 -24.09
C LYS A 6 -12.77 21.73 -22.86
N LEU A 7 -12.82 22.70 -21.94
CA LEU A 7 -12.07 22.67 -20.69
C LEU A 7 -12.54 21.52 -19.78
N LEU A 8 -13.84 21.27 -19.72
CA LEU A 8 -14.43 20.16 -18.96
C LEU A 8 -14.09 18.78 -19.55
N PHE A 9 -13.86 18.70 -20.87
CA PHE A 9 -13.39 17.48 -21.54
C PHE A 9 -11.90 17.20 -21.33
N PHE A 10 -11.10 18.19 -20.92
CA PHE A 10 -9.68 18.03 -20.61
C PHE A 10 -9.38 17.81 -19.11
N LEU A 11 -10.34 18.04 -18.22
CA LEU A 11 -10.17 17.74 -16.78
C LEU A 11 -9.97 16.25 -16.42
N PRO A 12 -10.50 15.23 -17.12
CA PRO A 12 -10.22 13.84 -16.75
C PRO A 12 -8.82 13.37 -17.15
N LEU A 13 -8.05 14.16 -17.91
CA LEU A 13 -6.67 13.83 -18.32
C LEU A 13 -5.61 14.22 -17.27
N LEU A 14 -5.99 14.94 -16.22
CA LEU A 14 -5.11 15.27 -15.09
C LEU A 14 -5.20 14.28 -13.93
N ALA A 15 -6.07 13.27 -14.02
CA ALA A 15 -5.89 12.05 -13.26
C ALA A 15 -4.72 11.29 -13.89
N GLN A 16 -3.49 11.67 -13.52
CA GLN A 16 -2.31 10.88 -13.88
C GLN A 16 -2.56 9.47 -13.35
N ALA A 17 -2.88 8.55 -14.26
CA ALA A 17 -2.86 7.13 -13.97
C ALA A 17 -1.42 6.82 -13.57
N GLN A 18 -1.21 6.60 -12.27
CA GLN A 18 0.08 6.23 -11.72
C GLN A 18 0.65 5.08 -12.57
N THR A 19 1.85 5.26 -13.11
CA THR A 19 2.43 4.21 -13.93
C THR A 19 2.63 2.96 -13.07
N PRO A 20 2.52 1.73 -13.63
CA PRO A 20 2.73 0.52 -12.84
C PRO A 20 4.12 0.49 -12.20
N ALA A 21 5.12 1.11 -12.84
CA ALA A 21 6.45 1.29 -12.26
C ALA A 21 6.45 2.18 -11.01
N GLU A 22 5.77 3.33 -11.05
CA GLU A 22 5.63 4.21 -9.88
C GLU A 22 4.82 3.56 -8.76
N ALA A 23 3.75 2.83 -9.09
CA ALA A 23 2.95 2.10 -8.12
C ALA A 23 3.78 1.01 -7.43
N ASN A 24 4.57 0.24 -8.18
CA ASN A 24 5.47 -0.78 -7.62
C ASN A 24 6.58 -0.18 -6.76
N LYS A 25 7.10 1.00 -7.14
CA LYS A 25 8.06 1.74 -6.31
C LYS A 25 7.44 2.20 -5.00
N GLN A 26 6.24 2.79 -5.04
CA GLN A 26 5.54 3.20 -3.83
C GLN A 26 5.20 2.01 -2.93
N LEU A 27 4.84 0.87 -3.51
CA LEU A 27 4.65 -0.38 -2.79
C LEU A 27 5.94 -0.83 -2.11
N PHE A 28 7.08 -0.77 -2.82
CA PHE A 28 8.40 -1.07 -2.25
C PHE A 28 8.71 -0.15 -1.07
N ASP A 29 8.62 1.17 -1.27
CA ASP A 29 8.93 2.18 -0.25
C ASP A 29 8.06 2.00 1.00
N ARG A 30 6.76 1.76 0.82
CA ARG A 30 5.82 1.48 1.90
C ARG A 30 6.15 0.17 2.62
N THR A 31 6.58 -0.84 1.89
CA THR A 31 6.96 -2.13 2.47
C THR A 31 8.22 -1.98 3.32
N ILE A 32 9.24 -1.27 2.82
CA ILE A 32 10.44 -0.94 3.60
C ILE A 32 10.08 -0.17 4.88
N ASP A 33 9.17 0.79 4.78
CA ASP A 33 8.70 1.56 5.93
C ASP A 33 8.03 0.68 6.99
N GLU A 34 7.16 -0.23 6.56
CA GLU A 34 6.46 -1.19 7.44
C GLU A 34 7.44 -2.20 8.05
N LEU A 35 8.38 -2.76 7.27
CA LEU A 35 9.42 -3.65 7.80
C LEU A 35 10.19 -2.96 8.92
N ASN A 36 10.76 -1.79 8.61
CA ASN A 36 11.49 -0.99 9.59
C ASN A 36 10.60 -0.62 10.81
N PHE A 37 9.30 -0.38 10.59
CA PHE A 37 8.38 -0.06 11.69
C PHE A 37 8.20 -1.26 12.62
N ARG A 38 7.99 -2.45 12.08
CA ARG A 38 7.85 -3.69 12.87
C ARG A 38 9.14 -4.06 13.60
N THR A 39 10.29 -3.87 12.96
CA THR A 39 11.59 -4.04 13.62
C THR A 39 11.71 -3.08 14.80
N PHE A 40 11.37 -1.81 14.61
CA PHE A 40 11.43 -0.79 15.66
C PHE A 40 10.45 -1.05 16.79
N GLU A 41 9.21 -1.37 16.45
CA GLU A 41 8.16 -1.74 17.40
C GLU A 41 8.64 -2.88 18.30
N THR A 42 9.18 -3.94 17.71
CA THR A 42 9.65 -5.12 18.46
C THR A 42 10.84 -4.80 19.37
N VAL A 43 11.87 -4.12 18.84
CA VAL A 43 13.07 -3.78 19.62
C VAL A 43 12.75 -2.77 20.71
N TYR A 44 11.93 -1.75 20.40
CA TYR A 44 11.56 -0.71 21.36
C TYR A 44 10.68 -1.27 22.48
N ASP A 45 9.62 -2.01 22.15
CA ASP A 45 8.73 -2.61 23.14
C ASP A 45 9.47 -3.59 24.06
N LYS A 46 10.56 -4.18 23.57
CA LYS A 46 11.40 -5.06 24.39
C LYS A 46 12.30 -4.29 25.35
N HIS A 47 12.86 -3.16 24.91
CA HIS A 47 13.65 -2.29 25.78
C HIS A 47 12.79 -1.52 26.80
N PHE A 48 11.59 -1.09 26.41
CA PHE A 48 10.68 -0.31 27.24
C PHE A 48 9.39 -1.08 27.49
N THR A 49 9.32 -1.81 28.61
CA THR A 49 8.13 -2.62 28.95
C THR A 49 6.91 -1.78 29.33
N ARG A 50 7.11 -0.52 29.73
CA ARG A 50 6.05 0.39 30.21
C ARG A 50 5.49 1.28 29.11
N GLN A 51 6.19 1.42 28.00
CA GLN A 51 5.85 2.32 26.92
C GLN A 51 5.77 1.55 25.61
N LYS A 52 4.81 1.91 24.76
CA LYS A 52 4.63 1.26 23.45
C LYS A 52 5.18 2.13 22.35
N TYR A 53 5.77 1.49 21.34
CA TYR A 53 6.19 2.19 20.15
C TYR A 53 4.97 2.77 19.42
N PRO A 54 4.87 4.10 19.21
CA PRO A 54 3.66 4.70 18.67
C PRO A 54 3.39 4.27 17.21
N ALA A 55 2.16 3.82 16.94
CA ALA A 55 1.73 3.37 15.62
C ALA A 55 1.72 4.49 14.54
N SER A 56 1.83 5.75 14.95
CA SER A 56 1.97 6.91 14.04
C SER A 56 3.36 7.00 13.39
N LEU A 57 4.36 6.29 13.91
CA LEU A 57 5.76 6.36 13.48
C LEU A 57 6.10 5.42 12.31
N ARG A 58 5.16 5.20 11.40
CA ARG A 58 5.37 4.29 10.25
C ARG A 58 6.30 4.87 9.20
N THR A 59 6.36 6.19 9.06
CA THR A 59 7.20 6.86 8.07
C THR A 59 8.59 7.13 8.64
N ALA A 60 9.61 7.08 7.78
CA ALA A 60 10.99 7.41 8.20
C ALA A 60 11.11 8.83 8.80
N ALA A 61 10.37 9.81 8.27
CA ALA A 61 10.35 11.17 8.79
C ALA A 61 9.81 11.24 10.23
N ALA A 62 8.71 10.54 10.51
CA ALA A 62 8.13 10.50 11.86
C ALA A 62 9.12 9.85 12.86
N ARG A 63 9.80 8.76 12.46
CA ARG A 63 10.80 8.10 13.29
C ARG A 63 12.02 8.96 13.62
N ARG A 64 12.42 9.88 12.73
CA ARG A 64 13.52 10.82 13.00
C ARG A 64 13.17 11.82 14.11
N GLN A 65 11.90 12.16 14.25
CA GLN A 65 11.41 13.11 15.25
C GLN A 65 11.13 12.46 16.60
N PHE A 66 11.14 11.13 16.66
CA PHE A 66 10.91 10.40 17.90
C PHE A 66 12.12 10.51 18.83
N ALA A 67 11.88 11.01 20.05
CA ALA A 67 12.92 11.28 21.05
C ALA A 67 12.65 10.63 22.42
N ASN A 68 11.56 9.85 22.54
CA ASN A 68 11.19 9.24 23.80
C ASN A 68 12.00 7.96 24.03
N PHE A 69 13.20 8.10 24.59
CA PHE A 69 14.12 6.98 24.88
C PHE A 69 14.57 6.97 26.36
N GLU A 70 13.80 7.58 27.28
CA GLU A 70 14.09 7.66 28.72
C GLU A 70 15.56 8.06 29.04
N ASN A 71 16.09 9.06 28.32
CA ASN A 71 17.48 9.56 28.41
C ASN A 71 18.58 8.58 27.91
N ASN A 72 18.23 7.51 27.20
CA ASN A 72 19.19 6.61 26.58
C ASN A 72 19.64 7.12 25.19
N ALA A 73 20.67 7.96 25.18
CA ALA A 73 21.22 8.56 23.96
C ALA A 73 21.84 7.52 22.99
N GLU A 74 22.40 6.42 23.51
CA GLU A 74 22.98 5.36 22.68
C GLU A 74 21.90 4.61 21.91
N LEU A 75 20.80 4.28 22.58
CA LEU A 75 19.65 3.62 21.95
C LEU A 75 18.99 4.53 20.92
N GLN A 76 18.82 5.82 21.25
CA GLN A 76 18.33 6.79 20.29
C GLN A 76 19.23 6.84 19.04
N LYS A 77 20.56 6.87 19.22
CA LYS A 77 21.52 6.85 18.12
C LYS A 77 21.43 5.56 17.29
N LEU A 78 21.24 4.40 17.94
CA LEU A 78 21.07 3.11 17.26
C LEU A 78 19.83 3.13 16.35
N PHE A 79 18.70 3.60 16.86
CA PHE A 79 17.46 3.74 16.10
C PHE A 79 17.63 4.75 14.95
N LEU A 80 18.23 5.91 15.18
CA LEU A 80 18.45 6.88 14.11
C LEU A 80 19.39 6.34 13.01
N ASN A 81 20.43 5.59 13.38
CA ASN A 81 21.34 4.96 12.42
C ASN A 81 20.61 3.94 11.56
N TYR A 82 19.90 2.99 12.17
CA TYR A 82 19.15 2.00 11.41
C TYR A 82 18.06 2.62 10.52
N ASN A 83 17.37 3.67 10.99
CA ASN A 83 16.41 4.39 10.17
C ASN A 83 17.07 5.03 8.94
N GLY A 84 18.33 5.50 9.07
CA GLY A 84 19.14 5.94 7.94
C GLY A 84 19.51 4.83 6.96
N VAL A 85 19.82 3.63 7.45
CA VAL A 85 20.08 2.45 6.60
C VAL A 85 18.81 2.03 5.86
N ALA A 86 17.68 1.98 6.54
CA ALA A 86 16.40 1.59 5.94
C ALA A 86 16.01 2.50 4.76
N GLU A 87 16.28 3.80 4.86
CA GLU A 87 16.05 4.76 3.78
C GLU A 87 16.94 4.52 2.56
N ARG A 88 18.15 3.96 2.74
CA ARG A 88 19.03 3.58 1.63
C ARG A 88 18.45 2.43 0.82
N TYR A 89 17.73 1.49 1.45
CA TYR A 89 17.06 0.41 0.70
C TYR A 89 16.07 0.94 -0.34
N LYS A 90 15.35 2.02 -0.02
CA LYS A 90 14.42 2.68 -0.95
C LYS A 90 15.10 3.22 -2.21
N THR A 91 16.38 3.59 -2.11
CA THR A 91 17.16 4.10 -3.25
C THR A 91 17.62 3.01 -4.22
N HIS A 92 17.64 1.74 -3.78
CA HIS A 92 18.10 0.63 -4.61
C HIS A 92 17.02 0.12 -5.59
N PHE A 93 15.74 0.24 -5.23
CA PHE A 93 14.65 -0.19 -6.10
C PHE A 93 14.39 0.80 -7.24
N GLY A 94 14.31 0.29 -8.47
CA GLY A 94 14.14 1.10 -9.68
C GLY A 94 15.43 1.50 -10.41
N THR A 95 16.60 1.08 -9.91
CA THR A 95 17.88 1.23 -10.64
C THR A 95 18.16 0.10 -11.63
N GLY A 96 17.34 -0.96 -11.61
CA GLY A 96 17.44 -2.14 -12.47
C GLY A 96 16.07 -2.62 -13.00
N PRO A 97 15.99 -3.83 -13.55
CA PRO A 97 14.75 -4.40 -14.08
C PRO A 97 13.60 -4.44 -13.06
N LEU A 98 12.46 -3.85 -13.41
CA LEU A 98 11.23 -3.89 -12.59
C LEU A 98 10.52 -5.25 -12.71
N THR A 99 11.19 -6.31 -12.24
CA THR A 99 10.64 -7.67 -12.19
C THR A 99 10.22 -8.04 -10.76
N GLN A 100 9.26 -8.96 -10.65
CA GLN A 100 8.82 -9.49 -9.35
C GLN A 100 9.97 -10.18 -8.60
N ALA A 101 10.84 -10.91 -9.33
CA ALA A 101 11.98 -11.60 -8.75
C ALA A 101 13.00 -10.61 -8.13
N GLU A 102 13.25 -9.48 -8.81
CA GLU A 102 14.10 -8.44 -8.26
C GLU A 102 13.46 -7.71 -7.07
N PHE A 103 12.16 -7.42 -7.14
CA PHE A 103 11.40 -6.86 -6.03
C PHE A 103 11.50 -7.75 -4.78
N GLU A 104 11.26 -9.06 -4.93
CA GLU A 104 11.40 -10.02 -3.83
C GLU A 104 12.84 -10.12 -3.33
N LYS A 105 13.82 -10.18 -4.24
CA LYS A 105 15.24 -10.27 -3.89
C LYS A 105 15.70 -9.06 -3.08
N GLN A 106 15.33 -7.85 -3.50
CA GLN A 106 15.69 -6.63 -2.82
C GLN A 106 15.03 -6.53 -1.44
N LEU A 107 13.75 -6.89 -1.31
CA LEU A 107 13.11 -6.95 0.00
C LEU A 107 13.75 -8.00 0.93
N ASN A 108 14.06 -9.19 0.42
CA ASN A 108 14.73 -10.23 1.20
C ASN A 108 16.17 -9.86 1.57
N SER A 109 16.85 -9.01 0.79
CA SER A 109 18.19 -8.53 1.15
C SER A 109 18.20 -7.71 2.43
N VAL A 110 17.11 -7.02 2.76
CA VAL A 110 16.97 -6.28 4.04
C VAL A 110 17.13 -7.21 5.23
N LEU A 111 16.51 -8.39 5.17
CA LEU A 111 16.56 -9.39 6.25
C LEU A 111 17.90 -10.11 6.36
N ARG A 112 18.70 -10.08 5.28
CA ARG A 112 20.03 -10.67 5.22
C ARG A 112 21.14 -9.64 5.49
N ASP A 113 20.78 -8.37 5.59
CA ASP A 113 21.75 -7.31 5.83
C ASP A 113 22.32 -7.41 7.25
N ARG A 114 23.63 -7.23 7.37
CA ARG A 114 24.34 -7.19 8.64
C ARG A 114 23.82 -6.09 9.57
N ASN A 115 23.34 -4.97 9.01
CA ASN A 115 22.75 -3.87 9.77
C ASN A 115 21.44 -4.27 10.44
N PHE A 116 20.60 -5.06 9.75
CA PHE A 116 19.38 -5.62 10.32
C PHE A 116 19.71 -6.60 11.44
N GLU A 117 20.64 -7.53 11.20
CA GLU A 117 21.06 -8.48 12.22
C GLU A 117 21.67 -7.79 13.45
N PHE A 118 22.47 -6.75 13.23
CA PHE A 118 23.06 -5.96 14.32
C PHE A 118 22.00 -5.23 15.13
N PHE A 119 20.97 -4.68 14.48
CA PHE A 119 19.90 -3.95 15.17
C PHE A 119 19.07 -4.86 16.08
N ILE A 120 18.76 -6.07 15.62
CA ILE A 120 17.94 -7.04 16.37
C ILE A 120 18.77 -7.92 17.33
N ARG A 121 20.08 -7.74 17.42
CA ARG A 121 20.98 -8.61 18.21
C ARG A 121 20.62 -8.67 19.70
N GLY A 122 19.96 -7.63 20.23
CA GLY A 122 19.52 -7.55 21.62
C GLY A 122 18.24 -8.31 21.91
N LEU A 123 17.53 -8.82 20.89
CA LEU A 123 16.30 -9.58 21.06
C LEU A 123 16.59 -11.03 21.49
N PRO A 124 15.73 -11.62 22.34
CA PRO A 124 15.71 -13.07 22.58
C PRO A 124 15.58 -13.85 21.27
N ARG A 125 16.13 -15.07 21.24
CA ARG A 125 16.13 -15.92 20.03
C ARG A 125 14.72 -16.15 19.48
N ASP A 126 13.74 -16.37 20.35
CA ASP A 126 12.36 -16.64 19.97
C ASP A 126 11.72 -15.41 19.32
N GLU A 127 11.89 -14.23 19.93
CA GLU A 127 11.40 -12.95 19.40
C GLU A 127 12.10 -12.58 18.08
N LYS A 128 13.41 -12.80 17.97
CA LYS A 128 14.16 -12.64 16.72
C LYS A 128 13.55 -13.52 15.61
N SER A 129 13.27 -14.79 15.90
CA SER A 129 12.68 -15.71 14.92
C SER A 129 11.24 -15.33 14.54
N ALA A 130 10.45 -14.87 15.51
CA ALA A 130 9.07 -14.43 15.29
C ALA A 130 9.01 -13.15 14.44
N LEU A 131 9.92 -12.20 14.69
CA LEU A 131 10.09 -10.98 13.91
C LEU A 131 10.42 -11.32 12.45
N ILE A 132 11.46 -12.14 12.23
CA ILE A 132 11.87 -12.55 10.87
C ILE A 132 10.72 -13.23 10.12
N ARG A 133 9.96 -14.12 10.76
CA ARG A 133 8.80 -14.78 10.13
C ARG A 133 7.69 -13.78 9.78
N THR A 134 7.46 -12.80 10.65
CA THR A 134 6.45 -11.75 10.45
C THR A 134 6.86 -10.84 9.29
N GLU A 135 8.11 -10.41 9.26
CA GLU A 135 8.67 -9.61 8.17
C GLU A 135 8.65 -10.36 6.84
N GLN A 136 9.02 -11.64 6.82
CA GLN A 136 8.89 -12.50 5.64
C GLN A 136 7.44 -12.61 5.15
N ARG A 137 6.46 -12.67 6.07
CA ARG A 137 5.04 -12.65 5.68
C ARG A 137 4.65 -11.31 5.06
N THR A 138 5.13 -10.19 5.62
CA THR A 138 4.92 -8.85 5.04
C THR A 138 5.52 -8.75 3.64
N ILE A 139 6.74 -9.27 3.43
CA ILE A 139 7.37 -9.35 2.10
C ILE A 139 6.51 -10.16 1.14
N LYS A 140 6.03 -11.35 1.54
CA LYS A 140 5.15 -12.18 0.69
C LYS A 140 3.86 -11.47 0.31
N GLN A 141 3.25 -10.72 1.25
CA GLN A 141 2.07 -9.92 0.98
C GLN A 141 2.36 -8.80 -0.03
N ALA A 142 3.50 -8.12 0.10
CA ALA A 142 3.92 -7.10 -0.85
C ALA A 142 4.21 -7.69 -2.24
N VAL A 143 4.87 -8.85 -2.30
CA VAL A 143 5.13 -9.58 -3.55
C VAL A 143 3.82 -9.98 -4.23
N ALA A 144 2.80 -10.40 -3.47
CA ALA A 144 1.48 -10.70 -4.02
C ALA A 144 0.72 -9.45 -4.53
N GLN A 145 1.03 -8.27 -4.01
CA GLN A 145 0.49 -6.98 -4.46
C GLN A 145 1.28 -6.37 -5.64
N PHE A 146 2.42 -6.97 -6.00
CA PHE A 146 3.25 -6.48 -7.09
C PHE A 146 2.51 -6.59 -8.42
N ASN A 147 2.31 -5.46 -9.08
CA ASN A 147 1.62 -5.42 -10.36
C ASN A 147 2.65 -5.54 -11.48
N ALA A 148 2.77 -6.73 -12.07
CA ALA A 148 3.71 -7.02 -13.16
C ALA A 148 3.36 -6.34 -14.50
N SER A 149 2.42 -5.39 -14.52
CA SER A 149 1.88 -4.74 -15.73
C SER A 149 2.85 -3.75 -16.42
N GLY A 150 4.16 -3.96 -16.28
CA GLY A 150 5.18 -3.53 -17.24
C GLY A 150 5.61 -4.64 -18.22
N ALA A 151 5.34 -5.92 -17.91
CA ALA A 151 5.73 -7.06 -18.76
C ALA A 151 4.71 -7.38 -19.87
N THR A 152 3.50 -6.81 -19.82
CA THR A 152 2.41 -7.11 -20.75
C THR A 152 2.12 -5.99 -21.75
N ALA A 153 3.08 -5.10 -22.02
CA ALA A 153 3.06 -4.26 -23.22
C ALA A 153 3.67 -4.97 -24.45
N ALA A 154 4.31 -6.14 -24.26
CA ALA A 154 4.70 -7.03 -25.33
C ALA A 154 3.86 -8.31 -25.25
N LYS A 155 2.61 -8.23 -25.71
CA LYS A 155 1.91 -9.44 -26.18
C LYS A 155 2.81 -10.05 -27.27
N PRO A 156 3.19 -11.35 -27.20
CA PRO A 156 3.90 -11.98 -28.31
C PRO A 156 2.96 -11.90 -29.51
N ALA A 157 3.32 -11.12 -30.52
CA ALA A 157 2.71 -11.26 -31.82
C ALA A 157 2.97 -12.70 -32.28
N PRO A 158 1.96 -13.44 -32.74
CA PRO A 158 2.20 -14.76 -33.32
C PRO A 158 3.14 -14.55 -34.51
N GLN A 159 4.30 -15.21 -34.48
CA GLN A 159 5.23 -15.31 -35.60
C GLN A 159 4.49 -15.90 -36.81
N PRO A 160 4.54 -15.25 -37.98
CA PRO A 160 4.48 -15.95 -39.26
C PRO A 160 5.92 -16.13 -39.77
N GLU A 161 6.19 -17.34 -40.22
CA GLU A 161 7.45 -17.88 -40.72
C GLU A 161 8.11 -16.99 -41.79
N GLU A 162 9.45 -16.87 -41.74
CA GLU A 162 10.29 -16.38 -42.85
C GLU A 162 10.18 -17.33 -44.06
N PRO A 163 10.44 -16.85 -45.30
CA PRO A 163 11.81 -16.98 -45.78
C PRO A 163 12.32 -15.81 -46.66
N LEU A 164 13.64 -15.57 -46.52
CA LEU A 164 14.63 -15.09 -47.48
C LEU A 164 14.17 -14.22 -48.68
N ALA A 165 14.75 -13.02 -48.80
CA ALA A 165 15.78 -12.73 -49.81
C ALA A 165 16.30 -11.28 -49.75
N ALA A 166 17.63 -11.18 -49.67
CA ALA A 166 18.52 -10.23 -50.35
C ALA A 166 18.10 -8.75 -50.51
N ALA A 167 18.87 -7.84 -49.89
CA ALA A 167 19.86 -6.98 -50.54
C ALA A 167 20.08 -5.66 -49.75
N ALA A 168 21.33 -5.44 -49.36
CA ALA A 168 21.91 -4.13 -49.01
C ALA A 168 22.02 -3.22 -50.28
N PRO A 169 22.53 -1.96 -50.27
CA PRO A 169 23.31 -1.28 -49.22
C PRO A 169 23.15 0.26 -49.02
N LEU A 170 23.73 0.73 -47.90
CA LEU A 170 24.49 1.97 -47.65
C LEU A 170 24.41 3.17 -48.63
N THR A 171 24.06 4.37 -48.11
CA THR A 171 24.67 5.71 -48.38
C THR A 171 24.26 6.67 -47.23
N THR A 172 24.77 7.90 -47.05
CA THR A 172 26.12 8.39 -46.72
C THR A 172 25.94 9.82 -46.13
N ASN A 173 26.75 10.19 -45.13
CA ASN A 173 27.19 11.55 -44.69
C ASN A 173 26.20 12.67 -44.24
N GLY A 174 26.52 13.28 -43.08
CA GLY A 174 26.05 14.61 -42.59
C GLY A 174 26.73 15.80 -43.30
N PRO A 175 26.83 17.06 -42.76
CA PRO A 175 26.53 17.61 -41.43
C PRO A 175 25.76 18.98 -41.40
N ALA A 176 25.56 19.58 -40.21
CA ALA A 176 25.07 20.95 -39.91
C ALA A 176 26.17 22.04 -40.10
N PRO A 177 26.10 23.32 -39.62
CA PRO A 177 25.03 24.22 -39.09
C PRO A 177 25.10 25.68 -39.67
N GLY A 178 24.32 26.66 -39.15
CA GLY A 178 24.55 28.09 -39.43
C GLY A 178 23.59 29.08 -38.73
N ASP A 179 24.18 29.99 -37.94
CA ASP A 179 23.62 31.07 -37.12
C ASP A 179 22.88 32.20 -37.86
N ALA A 180 22.00 32.93 -37.14
CA ALA A 180 22.08 34.40 -36.91
C ALA A 180 20.70 35.05 -36.55
N GLU A 181 20.59 35.58 -35.33
CA GLU A 181 19.78 36.76 -34.94
C GLU A 181 20.49 38.06 -35.45
N PRO A 182 20.00 39.34 -35.33
CA PRO A 182 19.19 39.92 -34.23
C PRO A 182 18.22 41.12 -34.54
N ALA A 183 17.57 41.65 -33.47
CA ALA A 183 17.24 43.07 -33.15
C ALA A 183 16.08 43.79 -33.91
N ALA A 184 15.32 44.79 -33.40
CA ALA A 184 15.11 45.44 -32.09
C ALA A 184 13.94 46.48 -32.17
N THR A 185 13.28 46.75 -31.02
CA THR A 185 12.71 48.04 -30.51
C THR A 185 11.68 48.91 -31.26
N ALA A 186 10.58 49.29 -30.59
CA ALA A 186 10.33 50.65 -30.01
C ALA A 186 8.83 51.01 -29.80
N THR A 187 8.49 51.43 -28.56
CA THR A 187 7.27 52.17 -28.12
C THR A 187 7.42 53.68 -28.44
N PRO A 188 6.35 54.54 -28.45
CA PRO A 188 5.79 55.11 -27.21
C PRO A 188 4.29 55.56 -27.25
N GLU A 189 3.77 55.88 -26.06
CA GLU A 189 2.47 56.50 -25.68
C GLU A 189 2.50 58.05 -25.85
N PRO A 190 1.37 58.82 -25.78
CA PRO A 190 0.92 59.36 -24.48
C PRO A 190 -0.59 59.74 -24.30
N GLU A 191 -0.93 60.03 -23.02
CA GLU A 191 -2.14 60.57 -22.35
C GLU A 191 -2.84 61.84 -22.92
N VAL A 192 -4.17 61.98 -22.69
CA VAL A 192 -4.85 63.22 -22.19
C VAL A 192 -6.18 62.88 -21.45
N ARG A 193 -6.47 63.66 -20.39
CA ARG A 193 -7.54 63.59 -19.36
C ARG A 193 -8.65 64.64 -19.59
N ALA A 194 -9.92 64.37 -19.21
CA ALA A 194 -10.80 65.24 -18.38
C ALA A 194 -12.33 64.95 -18.45
N THR A 195 -12.90 64.65 -17.27
CA THR A 195 -14.20 65.09 -16.65
C THR A 195 -15.54 65.13 -17.42
N ALA A 196 -16.54 64.41 -16.89
CA ALA A 196 -17.91 64.92 -16.60
C ALA A 196 -18.74 63.92 -15.76
N ARG A 197 -19.47 64.44 -14.76
CA ARG A 197 -20.48 63.74 -13.92
C ARG A 197 -21.88 64.22 -14.37
N PRO A 198 -22.93 63.37 -14.43
CA PRO A 198 -24.04 63.48 -13.47
C PRO A 198 -24.61 62.08 -13.06
N ALA A 199 -24.95 61.88 -11.77
CA ALA A 199 -26.32 61.82 -11.22
C ALA A 199 -26.88 60.39 -11.12
N LEU A 200 -27.10 59.94 -9.88
CA LEU A 200 -27.86 58.74 -9.54
C LEU A 200 -29.31 58.90 -10.01
N SER A 201 -29.82 57.92 -10.75
CA SER A 201 -31.20 57.48 -10.64
C SER A 201 -31.27 56.00 -11.02
N GLU A 202 -31.91 55.28 -10.11
CA GLU A 202 -32.03 53.85 -9.96
C GLU A 202 -33.04 53.29 -10.96
N ALA A 203 -32.61 52.34 -11.80
CA ALA A 203 -33.48 51.50 -12.60
C ALA A 203 -32.75 50.17 -12.97
N GLU A 204 -33.24 49.10 -12.34
CA GLU A 204 -33.15 47.66 -12.67
C GLU A 204 -31.78 46.97 -12.90
N PRO A 205 -31.48 45.88 -12.17
CA PRO A 205 -30.33 45.05 -12.45
C PRO A 205 -30.65 44.07 -13.58
N THR A 206 -30.54 44.51 -14.84
CA THR A 206 -30.43 43.56 -15.96
C THR A 206 -28.99 43.10 -16.12
N SER A 207 -28.56 42.21 -15.23
CA SER A 207 -27.51 41.24 -15.55
C SER A 207 -28.12 39.85 -15.38
N ALA A 208 -28.98 39.48 -16.33
CA ALA A 208 -29.58 38.16 -16.44
C ALA A 208 -28.55 37.14 -16.99
N GLY A 209 -27.40 37.07 -16.34
CA GLY A 209 -26.46 35.95 -16.43
C GLY A 209 -26.37 35.30 -15.06
N PRO A 210 -26.19 33.97 -14.95
CA PRO A 210 -25.88 33.36 -13.66
C PRO A 210 -24.66 34.10 -13.12
N GLY A 211 -24.81 34.82 -12.00
CA GLY A 211 -23.67 35.45 -11.34
C GLY A 211 -22.61 34.39 -11.00
N TRP A 212 -21.42 34.80 -10.58
CA TRP A 212 -20.35 33.88 -10.15
C TRP A 212 -20.84 32.81 -9.15
N VAL A 213 -21.80 33.17 -8.30
CA VAL A 213 -22.49 32.27 -7.39
C VAL A 213 -23.25 31.16 -8.13
N GLY A 214 -23.93 31.46 -9.24
CA GLY A 214 -24.62 30.49 -10.08
C GLY A 214 -23.69 29.50 -10.78
N TYR A 215 -22.49 29.95 -11.19
CA TYR A 215 -21.47 29.04 -11.71
C TYR A 215 -20.90 28.15 -10.60
N PHE A 216 -20.71 28.69 -9.40
CA PHE A 216 -20.25 27.91 -8.26
C PHE A 216 -21.27 26.85 -7.83
N THR A 217 -22.56 27.20 -7.75
CA THR A 217 -23.63 26.23 -7.44
C THR A 217 -23.79 25.19 -8.54
N LEU A 218 -23.59 25.55 -9.80
CA LEU A 218 -23.59 24.60 -10.91
C LEU A 218 -22.40 23.64 -10.83
N LEU A 219 -21.20 24.12 -10.50
CA LEU A 219 -20.02 23.26 -10.27
C LEU A 219 -20.22 22.33 -9.07
N LEU A 220 -20.81 22.83 -7.99
CA LEU A 220 -21.12 22.03 -6.80
C LEU A 220 -22.18 20.97 -7.10
N SER A 221 -23.22 21.34 -7.85
CA SER A 221 -24.28 20.42 -8.31
C SER A 221 -23.71 19.34 -9.23
N LEU A 222 -22.85 19.72 -10.18
CA LEU A 222 -22.19 18.79 -11.09
C LEU A 222 -21.23 17.85 -10.36
N GLY A 223 -20.48 18.36 -9.37
CA GLY A 223 -19.63 17.56 -8.50
C GLY A 223 -20.42 16.56 -7.67
N SER A 224 -21.55 17.00 -7.08
CA SER A 224 -22.46 16.13 -6.33
C SER A 224 -23.07 15.04 -7.21
N PHE A 225 -23.53 15.40 -8.42
CA PHE A 225 -24.07 14.47 -9.39
C PHE A 225 -23.00 13.47 -9.89
N GLY A 226 -21.77 13.94 -10.11
CA GLY A 226 -20.64 13.08 -10.47
C GLY A 226 -20.27 12.10 -9.35
N LEU A 227 -20.27 12.55 -8.09
CA LEU A 227 -20.07 11.70 -6.93
C LEU A 227 -21.18 10.64 -6.82
N LEU A 228 -22.43 11.03 -7.06
CA LEU A 228 -23.57 10.10 -7.08
C LEU A 228 -23.42 9.05 -8.18
N LEU A 229 -23.09 9.45 -9.42
CA LEU A 229 -22.82 8.51 -10.50
C LEU A 229 -21.64 7.58 -10.18
N TYR A 230 -20.57 8.10 -9.59
CA TYR A 230 -19.43 7.30 -9.16
C TYR A 230 -19.84 6.26 -8.12
N THR A 231 -20.60 6.65 -7.09
CA THR A 231 -21.09 5.71 -6.06
C THR A 231 -21.99 4.63 -6.67
N VAL A 232 -22.82 4.98 -7.66
CA VAL A 232 -23.70 4.02 -8.34
C VAL A 232 -22.94 3.09 -9.28
N ALA A 233 -21.93 3.60 -9.99
CA ALA A 233 -21.15 2.82 -10.94
C ALA A 233 -20.10 1.92 -10.26
N SER A 234 -19.55 2.33 -9.11
CA SER A 234 -18.45 1.63 -8.44
C SER A 234 -18.88 0.90 -7.17
N LEU A 235 -19.55 1.58 -6.24
CA LEU A 235 -19.88 1.01 -4.93
C LEU A 235 -21.06 0.05 -4.98
N LEU A 236 -22.08 0.32 -5.80
CA LEU A 236 -23.22 -0.60 -5.93
C LEU A 236 -22.84 -1.99 -6.48
N PRO A 237 -22.04 -2.13 -7.55
CA PRO A 237 -21.63 -3.45 -8.01
C PRO A 237 -20.71 -4.16 -7.01
N GLU A 238 -19.82 -3.44 -6.32
CA GLU A 238 -18.98 -3.98 -5.24
C GLU A 238 -19.84 -4.53 -4.08
N LEU A 239 -20.80 -3.75 -3.59
CA LEU A 239 -21.72 -4.18 -2.53
C LEU A 239 -22.61 -5.35 -2.98
N ARG A 240 -23.05 -5.36 -4.24
CA ARG A 240 -23.80 -6.50 -4.81
C ARG A 240 -22.93 -7.76 -4.89
N ARG A 241 -21.65 -7.63 -5.26
CA ARG A 241 -20.69 -8.75 -5.27
C ARG A 241 -20.42 -9.28 -3.87
N LEU A 242 -20.18 -8.39 -2.91
CA LEU A 242 -19.95 -8.75 -1.52
C LEU A 242 -21.17 -9.46 -0.93
N ARG A 243 -22.37 -8.92 -1.17
CA ARG A 243 -23.64 -9.52 -0.69
C ARG A 243 -23.91 -10.89 -1.30
N ARG A 244 -23.53 -11.12 -2.57
CA ARG A 244 -23.61 -12.46 -3.18
C ARG A 244 -22.65 -13.43 -2.51
N ARG A 245 -21.38 -13.04 -2.33
CA ARG A 245 -20.40 -13.87 -1.63
C ARG A 245 -20.83 -14.24 -0.21
N VAL A 246 -21.42 -13.31 0.53
CA VAL A 246 -21.95 -13.60 1.88
C VAL A 246 -23.08 -14.63 1.81
N ARG A 247 -24.03 -14.50 0.87
CA ARG A 247 -25.10 -15.50 0.70
C ARG A 247 -24.57 -16.86 0.27
N ASP A 248 -23.56 -16.89 -0.59
CA ASP A 248 -22.94 -18.13 -1.06
C ASP A 248 -22.26 -18.85 0.12
N LEU A 249 -21.56 -18.11 0.98
CA LEU A 249 -20.96 -18.65 2.22
C LEU A 249 -22.01 -19.11 3.23
N GLU A 250 -23.12 -18.37 3.41
CA GLU A 250 -24.23 -18.79 4.26
C GLU A 250 -24.91 -20.06 3.72
N ALA A 251 -25.02 -20.21 2.40
CA ALA A 251 -25.59 -21.40 1.75
C ALA A 251 -24.67 -22.62 1.88
N GLU A 252 -23.35 -22.45 1.71
CA GLU A 252 -22.37 -23.50 1.98
C GLU A 252 -22.43 -23.93 3.45
N GLN A 253 -22.51 -22.98 4.39
CA GLN A 253 -22.62 -23.28 5.81
C GLN A 253 -23.92 -24.01 6.14
N ALA A 254 -25.04 -23.66 5.50
CA ALA A 254 -26.31 -24.36 5.67
C ALA A 254 -26.29 -25.79 5.10
N TYR A 255 -25.54 -26.02 4.03
CA TYR A 255 -25.35 -27.35 3.43
C TYR A 255 -24.61 -28.32 4.37
N TYR A 256 -23.61 -27.82 5.11
CA TYR A 256 -22.90 -28.61 6.12
C TYR A 256 -23.57 -28.64 7.51
N ALA A 257 -24.60 -27.80 7.73
CA ALA A 257 -25.36 -27.74 8.99
C ALA A 257 -26.67 -28.54 8.94
N ALA A 258 -27.04 -29.12 7.80
CA ALA A 258 -28.12 -30.08 7.73
C ALA A 258 -27.68 -31.36 8.48
N PRO A 259 -28.42 -31.79 9.54
CA PRO A 259 -28.09 -33.04 10.21
C PRO A 259 -28.36 -34.17 9.23
N ASP A 260 -27.36 -35.01 9.00
CA ASP A 260 -27.52 -36.26 8.28
C ASP A 260 -28.67 -37.03 8.93
N GLY A 261 -29.79 -37.14 8.20
CA GLY A 261 -30.81 -38.12 8.47
C GLY A 261 -30.26 -39.49 8.09
N GLY A 262 -29.84 -40.27 9.08
CA GLY A 262 -29.31 -41.60 8.87
C GLY A 262 -29.14 -42.38 10.17
N GLU A 263 -30.18 -43.15 10.50
CA GLU A 263 -30.20 -44.35 11.34
C GLU A 263 -30.03 -44.26 12.86
N ALA A 264 -31.03 -44.84 13.51
CA ALA A 264 -31.16 -45.07 14.93
C ALA A 264 -30.13 -46.10 15.42
N ALA A 265 -29.46 -45.77 16.52
CA ALA A 265 -28.92 -46.74 17.45
C ALA A 265 -29.29 -46.29 18.86
N ASP A 266 -29.94 -47.19 19.59
CA ASP A 266 -30.35 -47.06 20.98
C ASP A 266 -29.17 -46.62 21.88
N GLU A 267 -29.29 -45.46 22.54
CA GLU A 267 -28.60 -45.20 23.80
C GLU A 267 -29.46 -44.32 24.74
N PRO A 268 -29.41 -44.58 26.05
CA PRO A 268 -30.37 -44.04 27.01
C PRO A 268 -30.15 -42.56 27.30
N THR A 269 -31.26 -41.83 27.37
CA THR A 269 -31.36 -40.40 27.64
C THR A 269 -30.79 -40.01 29.01
N PRO A 270 -29.82 -39.07 29.12
CA PRO A 270 -29.61 -38.30 30.34
C PRO A 270 -30.49 -37.04 30.34
N PRO A 271 -30.89 -36.52 31.51
CA PRO A 271 -31.92 -35.50 31.61
C PRO A 271 -31.48 -34.16 31.03
N ALA A 272 -32.47 -33.43 30.50
CA ALA A 272 -32.36 -32.13 29.83
C ALA A 272 -31.45 -31.12 30.56
N GLY A 273 -30.20 -31.05 30.11
CA GLY A 273 -29.23 -30.03 30.46
C GLY A 273 -28.92 -29.18 29.23
N ARG A 274 -29.19 -27.88 29.35
CA ARG A 274 -28.82 -26.77 28.45
C ARG A 274 -27.52 -27.05 27.69
N GLY A 275 -27.59 -27.09 26.35
CA GLY A 275 -26.48 -27.49 25.48
C GLY A 275 -25.18 -26.70 25.69
N PRO A 276 -24.03 -27.27 25.27
CA PRO A 276 -22.71 -26.70 25.53
C PRO A 276 -22.57 -25.34 24.83
N GLY A 277 -22.19 -24.33 25.62
CA GLY A 277 -22.02 -22.97 25.13
C GLY A 277 -20.75 -22.88 24.26
N PHE A 278 -20.78 -21.98 23.29
CA PHE A 278 -19.65 -21.62 22.42
C PHE A 278 -18.31 -21.38 23.15
N PHE A 279 -18.34 -21.10 24.45
CA PHE A 279 -17.16 -20.85 25.29
C PHE A 279 -16.45 -22.11 25.82
N ASP A 280 -17.06 -23.31 25.75
CA ASP A 280 -16.38 -24.56 26.18
C ASP A 280 -15.23 -24.98 25.25
N ARG A 281 -15.20 -24.45 24.02
CA ARG A 281 -14.10 -24.67 23.07
C ARG A 281 -12.80 -23.94 23.46
N PHE A 282 -12.84 -23.01 24.42
CA PHE A 282 -11.68 -22.21 24.82
C PHE A 282 -11.09 -22.60 26.17
N ARG A 283 -11.48 -23.75 26.74
CA ARG A 283 -10.84 -24.26 27.96
C ARG A 283 -9.48 -24.89 27.61
N PRO A 284 -8.34 -24.36 28.08
CA PRO A 284 -7.06 -25.03 27.90
C PRO A 284 -7.06 -26.33 28.71
N GLN A 285 -6.81 -27.46 28.04
CA GLN A 285 -6.44 -28.71 28.70
C GLN A 285 -5.10 -28.51 29.40
N ALA A 286 -5.14 -28.15 30.68
CA ALA A 286 -4.00 -28.26 31.57
C ALA A 286 -4.08 -29.61 32.27
N THR A 287 -3.39 -30.61 31.74
CA THR A 287 -2.84 -31.79 32.46
C THR A 287 -2.10 -32.67 31.44
N GLY A 288 -0.85 -32.32 31.17
CA GLY A 288 0.14 -33.26 30.66
C GLY A 288 1.01 -33.64 31.85
N GLU A 289 0.72 -34.79 32.46
CA GLU A 289 1.52 -35.38 33.52
C GLU A 289 2.95 -35.60 33.00
N LEU A 290 3.94 -35.13 33.76
CA LEU A 290 5.35 -35.44 33.54
C LEU A 290 5.58 -36.91 33.93
N PRO A 291 6.31 -37.71 33.13
CA PRO A 291 6.80 -39.00 33.58
C PRO A 291 7.72 -38.78 34.79
N ALA A 292 7.39 -39.43 35.91
CA ALA A 292 8.28 -39.52 37.04
C ALA A 292 9.45 -40.44 36.65
N ASP A 293 10.65 -39.86 36.49
CA ASP A 293 11.90 -40.63 36.44
C ASP A 293 12.09 -41.28 37.82
N SER A 294 11.71 -42.55 37.92
CA SER A 294 12.13 -43.45 38.99
C SER A 294 13.58 -43.85 38.73
N TYR A 295 14.50 -43.31 39.53
CA TYR A 295 15.84 -43.89 39.65
C TYR A 295 15.72 -45.19 40.45
N ASP A 296 15.89 -46.32 39.77
CA ASP A 296 16.15 -47.60 40.40
C ASP A 296 17.54 -47.56 41.04
N ASP A 297 17.58 -47.52 42.37
CA ASP A 297 18.70 -48.01 43.16
C ASP A 297 18.71 -49.54 43.08
N GLN A 298 19.69 -50.10 42.38
CA GLN A 298 20.11 -51.49 42.57
C GLN A 298 21.54 -51.71 42.07
N ASP A 299 22.41 -51.82 43.07
CA ASP A 299 23.43 -52.86 43.22
C ASP A 299 24.38 -53.14 42.06
N ASP A 300 25.64 -52.74 42.25
CA ASP A 300 26.78 -53.57 41.86
C ASP A 300 27.87 -53.49 42.94
N GLU A 301 27.62 -54.26 44.00
CA GLU A 301 28.62 -54.77 44.91
C GLU A 301 29.14 -56.08 44.29
N HIS A 302 30.36 -56.11 43.72
CA HIS A 302 31.21 -57.31 43.72
C HIS A 302 32.63 -57.08 43.17
N ASN A 303 33.58 -57.30 44.10
CA ASN A 303 34.98 -57.74 43.94
C ASN A 303 36.05 -56.75 43.48
#